data_AF-A0A813K9F2-F1
#
_entry.id   AF-A0A813K9F2-F1
#
_cell.length_a   1.000
_cell.length_b   1.000
_cell.length_c   1.000
_cell.angle_alpha   90.00
_cell.angle_beta   90.00
_cell.angle_gamma   90.00
#
_symmetry.space_group_name_H-M   'P 1'
#
loop_
_entity.id
_entity.type
_entity.pdbx_description
1 polymer ?
#
loop_
_entity_poly.entity_id
_entity_poly.type
_entity_poly.pdbx_seq_one_letter_code
_entity_poly.pdbx_strand_id
1 'polypeptide(L)'
;MASVVGLVDPASCRTIEVSSQEYWKKPFNSVCMPAKLTEFVVLDVIADESAIGEIQRAPGSRSGRNTSRGKVNPCEIEIARSSDFGQN
;
A
#
# COMPACT_ATOMS: atom_id res chain seq x y z
N MET A 1 15.36 -5.29 -19.84
CA MET A 1 14.38 -4.92 -18.80
C MET A 1 14.86 -5.56 -17.50
N ALA A 2 15.14 -4.78 -16.45
CA ALA A 2 15.64 -5.34 -15.20
C ALA A 2 14.47 -5.80 -14.32
N SER A 3 14.56 -7.01 -13.77
CA SER A 3 13.59 -7.53 -12.79
C SER A 3 13.89 -6.93 -11.42
N VAL A 4 12.90 -6.30 -10.80
CA VAL A 4 13.01 -5.68 -9.47
C VAL A 4 11.84 -6.09 -8.59
N VAL A 5 12.06 -6.14 -7.28
CA VAL A 5 11.02 -6.33 -6.27
C VAL A 5 10.52 -4.97 -5.82
N GLY A 6 9.24 -4.67 -5.97
CA GLY A 6 8.62 -3.45 -5.45
C GLY A 6 8.06 -3.68 -4.05
N LEU A 7 8.42 -2.83 -3.09
CA LEU A 7 7.93 -2.84 -1.72
C LEU A 7 7.19 -1.53 -1.42
N VAL A 8 6.15 -1.61 -0.60
CA VAL A 8 5.39 -0.46 -0.12
C VAL A 8 5.33 -0.51 1.40
N ASP A 9 5.62 0.62 2.05
CA ASP A 9 5.37 0.81 3.47
C ASP A 9 3.88 1.17 3.67
N PRO A 10 3.07 0.33 4.31
CA PRO A 10 1.64 0.56 4.47
C PRO A 10 1.31 1.78 5.34
N ALA A 11 2.19 2.20 6.25
CA ALA A 11 1.93 3.32 7.15
C ALA A 11 2.18 4.69 6.49
N SER A 12 3.19 4.78 5.62
CA SER A 12 3.59 6.04 4.96
C SER A 12 3.33 6.09 3.45
N CYS A 13 2.84 4.99 2.87
CA CYS A 13 2.69 4.77 1.43
C CYS A 13 3.97 4.96 0.60
N ARG A 14 5.14 4.95 1.24
CA ARG A 14 6.43 5.04 0.54
C ARG A 14 6.68 3.77 -0.25
N THR A 15 7.09 3.93 -1.51
CA THR A 15 7.43 2.81 -2.40
C THR A 15 8.94 2.77 -2.63
N ILE A 16 9.51 1.57 -2.62
CA ILE A 16 10.92 1.34 -2.96
C ILE A 16 11.03 0.14 -3.90
N GLU A 17 11.96 0.21 -4.84
CA GLU A 17 12.32 -0.91 -5.71
C GLU A 17 13.67 -1.47 -5.27
N VAL A 18 13.74 -2.80 -5.14
CA VAL A 18 14.96 -3.52 -4.75
C VAL A 18 15.41 -4.35 -5.94
N SER A 19 16.62 -4.08 -6.42
CA SER A 19 17.27 -4.89 -7.45
C SER A 19 17.78 -6.22 -6.89
N SER A 20 17.99 -7.21 -7.75
CA SER A 20 18.61 -8.48 -7.33
C SER A 20 20.00 -8.28 -6.69
N GLN A 21 20.79 -7.31 -7.18
CA GLN A 21 22.11 -7.02 -6.64
C GLN A 21 22.04 -6.47 -5.21
N GLU A 22 21.08 -5.61 -4.92
CA GLU A 22 20.87 -5.07 -3.56
C GLU A 22 20.36 -6.14 -2.60
N TYR A 23 19.41 -6.97 -3.06
CA TYR A 23 18.87 -8.08 -2.27
C TYR A 23 19.98 -9.03 -1.82
N TRP A 24 20.83 -9.50 -2.73
CA TRP A 24 21.88 -10.46 -2.40
C TRP A 24 23.00 -9.88 -1.50
N LYS A 25 23.16 -8.56 -1.43
CA LYS A 25 24.08 -7.92 -0.48
C LYS A 25 23.54 -7.91 0.95
N LYS A 26 22.21 -7.80 1.11
CA LYS A 26 21.52 -7.75 2.41
C LYS A 26 20.16 -8.46 2.30
N PRO A 27 20.14 -9.80 2.33
CA PRO A 27 18.92 -10.56 2.12
C PRO A 27 17.94 -10.36 3.28
N PHE A 28 16.66 -10.43 2.98
CA PHE A 28 15.57 -10.42 3.96
C PHE A 28 14.55 -11.51 3.63
N ASN A 29 13.77 -11.90 4.64
CA ASN A 29 12.76 -12.95 4.56
C ASN A 29 11.36 -12.39 4.84
N SER A 30 10.32 -13.09 4.39
CA SER A 30 8.93 -12.77 4.74
C SER A 30 8.67 -12.97 6.23
N VAL A 31 7.94 -12.04 6.86
CA VAL A 31 7.58 -12.12 8.28
C VAL A 31 6.51 -13.20 8.54
N CYS A 32 5.53 -13.32 7.64
CA CYS A 32 4.42 -14.25 7.74
C CYS A 32 4.23 -15.04 6.44
N MET A 33 3.65 -16.24 6.57
CA MET A 33 3.25 -17.06 5.42
C MET A 33 1.83 -16.68 4.96
N PRO A 34 1.50 -16.76 3.66
CA PRO A 34 0.15 -16.49 3.16
C PRO A 34 -0.94 -17.34 3.81
N ALA A 35 -0.61 -18.57 4.24
CA ALA A 35 -1.53 -19.46 4.95
C ALA A 35 -2.02 -18.91 6.32
N LYS A 36 -1.37 -17.86 6.85
CA LYS A 36 -1.78 -17.19 8.09
C LYS A 36 -2.67 -15.95 7.86
N LEU A 37 -3.05 -15.66 6.61
CA LEU A 37 -3.99 -14.59 6.32
C LEU A 37 -5.38 -14.94 6.89
N THR A 38 -6.05 -13.94 7.45
CA THR A 38 -7.40 -14.06 8.01
C THR A 38 -8.27 -12.92 7.49
N GLU A 39 -9.58 -13.13 7.51
CA GLU A 39 -10.57 -12.18 6.97
C GLU A 39 -10.98 -11.15 8.02
N PHE A 40 -11.11 -9.90 7.58
CA PHE A 40 -11.56 -8.76 8.38
C PHE A 40 -12.76 -8.10 7.71
N VAL A 41 -13.67 -7.58 8.53
CA VAL A 41 -14.80 -6.74 8.14
C VAL A 41 -14.39 -5.28 8.33
N VAL A 42 -14.52 -4.46 7.28
CA VAL A 42 -14.29 -3.01 7.36
C VAL A 42 -15.55 -2.35 7.93
N LEU A 43 -15.39 -1.58 8.99
CA LEU A 43 -16.45 -0.86 9.69
C LEU A 43 -16.54 0.59 9.22
N ASP A 44 -15.40 1.26 9.12
CA ASP A 44 -15.30 2.64 8.67
C ASP A 44 -13.99 2.90 7.90
N VAL A 45 -14.00 3.92 7.04
CA VAL A 45 -12.87 4.35 6.23
C VAL A 45 -12.77 5.87 6.26
N ILE A 46 -11.71 6.37 6.88
CA ILE A 46 -11.37 7.79 6.89
C ILE A 46 -10.23 8.00 5.89
N ALA A 47 -10.59 8.51 4.71
CA ALA A 47 -9.60 8.87 3.70
C ALA A 47 -8.88 10.17 4.09
N ASP A 48 -7.57 10.24 3.84
CA ASP A 48 -6.84 11.50 3.96
C ASP A 48 -7.23 12.41 2.77
N GLU A 49 -8.04 13.43 3.04
CA GLU A 49 -8.55 14.38 2.04
C GLU A 49 -7.44 15.10 1.26
N SER A 50 -6.21 15.15 1.80
CA SER A 50 -5.04 15.70 1.10
C SER A 50 -4.68 14.91 -0.18
N ALA A 51 -5.13 13.65 -0.30
CA ALA A 51 -4.98 12.84 -1.51
C ALA A 51 -6.11 13.03 -2.55
N ILE A 52 -7.25 13.61 -2.16
CA ILE A 52 -8.44 13.81 -3.00
C ILE A 52 -8.35 15.15 -3.78
N GLY A 53 -7.56 16.10 -3.29
CA GLY A 53 -7.36 17.43 -3.89
C GLY A 53 -6.68 17.47 -5.27
N GLU A 54 -6.25 16.35 -5.86
CA GLU A 54 -5.66 16.32 -7.21
C GLU A 54 -6.67 16.32 -8.36
N ILE A 55 -7.98 16.22 -8.09
CA ILE A 55 -9.00 16.22 -9.17
C ILE A 55 -9.23 17.63 -9.75
N GLN A 56 -8.71 18.70 -9.10
CA GLN A 56 -8.68 20.06 -9.65
C GLN A 56 -7.25 20.50 -10.03
N ARG A 57 -6.52 19.68 -10.79
CA ARG A 57 -5.25 20.12 -11.41
C ARG A 57 -5.53 20.92 -12.68
N ALA A 58 -5.16 22.20 -12.66
CA ALA A 58 -5.22 23.13 -13.79
C ALA A 58 -4.61 22.53 -15.09
N PRO A 59 -5.12 22.91 -16.28
CA PRO A 59 -4.64 22.38 -17.55
C PRO A 59 -3.20 22.86 -17.78
N GLY A 60 -2.22 21.98 -17.54
CA GLY A 60 -0.80 22.28 -17.79
C GLY A 60 0.20 21.77 -16.74
N SER A 61 -0.23 21.23 -15.59
CA SER A 61 0.71 20.68 -14.60
C SER A 61 1.27 19.33 -15.03
N ARG A 62 2.42 19.36 -15.72
CA ARG A 62 3.27 18.19 -15.97
C ARG A 62 4.13 17.91 -14.75
N SER A 63 3.61 17.10 -13.82
CA SER A 63 4.40 16.51 -12.73
C SER A 63 3.66 15.29 -12.22
N GLY A 64 4.16 14.06 -12.24
CA GLY A 64 5.43 13.51 -12.66
C GLY A 64 5.38 12.03 -12.28
N ARG A 65 5.75 11.14 -13.20
CA ARG A 65 5.94 9.70 -12.98
C ARG A 65 4.69 8.90 -12.55
N ASN A 66 3.77 8.74 -13.49
CA ASN A 66 2.87 7.58 -13.54
C ASN A 66 3.71 6.31 -13.66
N THR A 67 3.94 5.60 -12.54
CA THR A 67 4.24 4.17 -12.62
C THR A 67 2.90 3.46 -12.62
N SER A 68 2.67 2.61 -13.60
CA SER A 68 1.41 1.91 -13.86
C SER A 68 1.07 0.82 -12.82
N ARG A 69 1.63 0.90 -11.61
CA ARG A 69 1.36 0.00 -10.48
C ARG A 69 0.51 0.77 -9.48
N GLY A 70 -0.67 0.22 -9.18
CA GLY A 70 -1.80 0.85 -8.46
C GLY A 70 -1.43 2.00 -7.51
N LYS A 71 -2.07 3.16 -7.72
CA LYS A 71 -2.00 4.31 -6.82
C LYS A 71 -2.51 3.85 -5.43
N VAL A 72 -1.61 3.71 -4.47
CA VAL A 72 -1.97 3.45 -3.06
C VAL A 72 -2.17 4.80 -2.39
N ASN A 73 -3.33 4.99 -1.74
CA ASN A 73 -3.62 6.19 -0.96
C ASN A 73 -3.69 5.80 0.52
N PRO A 74 -3.09 6.60 1.42
CA PRO A 74 -3.24 6.37 2.85
C PRO A 74 -4.68 6.63 3.27
N CYS A 75 -5.18 5.76 4.15
CA CYS A 75 -6.47 5.93 4.83
C CYS A 75 -6.38 5.28 6.20
N GLU A 76 -7.13 5.81 7.15
CA GLU A 76 -7.39 5.18 8.42
C GLU A 76 -8.62 4.28 8.26
N ILE A 77 -8.53 3.04 8.73
CA ILE A 77 -9.60 2.06 8.61
C ILE A 77 -9.93 1.49 9.97
N GLU A 78 -11.22 1.47 10.30
CA GLU A 78 -11.73 0.72 11.43
C GLU A 78 -12.12 -0.68 10.96
N ILE A 79 -11.59 -1.72 11.60
CA ILE A 79 -11.80 -3.11 11.20
C ILE A 79 -12.14 -4.00 12.39
N ALA A 80 -12.98 -5.01 12.16
CA ALA A 80 -13.24 -6.12 13.07
C ALA A 80 -12.80 -7.43 12.43
N ARG A 81 -12.40 -8.43 13.24
CA ARG A 81 -12.22 -9.79 12.72
C ARG A 81 -13.57 -10.35 12.31
N SER A 82 -13.61 -11.00 11.16
CA SER A 82 -14.82 -11.70 10.67
C SER A 82 -15.35 -12.72 11.69
N SER A 83 -14.45 -13.41 12.40
CA SER A 83 -14.79 -14.38 13.44
C SER A 83 -15.49 -13.80 14.67
N ASP A 84 -15.29 -12.51 14.94
CA ASP A 84 -15.72 -11.85 16.18
C ASP A 84 -16.98 -11.00 15.94
N PHE A 85 -17.42 -10.87 14.69
CA PHE A 85 -18.57 -10.06 14.32
C PHE A 85 -19.88 -10.70 14.78
N GLY A 86 -20.64 -9.98 15.60
CA GLY A 86 -21.91 -10.46 16.20
C GLY A 86 -21.75 -11.21 17.53
N GLN A 87 -20.55 -11.25 18.12
CA GLN A 87 -20.28 -11.84 19.44
C GLN A 87 -20.04 -10.79 20.55
N ASN A 88 -20.33 -9.51 20.27
CA ASN A 88 -20.14 -8.38 21.20
C ASN A 88 -21.47 -7.80 21.69
#